data_AF-A0A6L6CEX2-F1
#
_entry.id   AF-A0A6L6CEX2-F1
#
_cell.length_a   1.000
_cell.length_b   1.000
_cell.length_c   1.000
_cell.angle_alpha   90.00
_cell.angle_beta   90.00
_cell.angle_gamma   90.00
#
_symmetry.space_group_name_H-M   'P 1'
#
loop_
_entity.id
_entity.type
_entity.pdbx_description
1 polymer ?
#
loop_
_entity_poly.entity_id
_entity_poly.type
_entity_poly.pdbx_seq_one_letter_code
_entity_poly.pdbx_strand_id
1 'polypeptide(L)'
;MITTYALSLPTVDCTEEQRIAVIDIVSDWLVEHYPLDARGPGTTVRTRESSDDPVFRLTITESAPGNSHVETLTISVVMIADVLTFDIRISSTPTASRVIPFSSPMLPVRVAHLVKKVLTAVPSEDANRYITDAPTVVKDELGGQETAAFVLAPSRRLPVLVEVVDFERNTPLLIAMGAGPLVGLVHVVQITTADALRGFLSLTGYTLVGPGCVVVNWAGNTEPEIVHRRELPSASENRERARLVQLILETAARSIAAPRVPAPPRRDEDLVELTSREVSVTNEIVSEDQAIHIEQLESSIDELEAALADADRRLAEQRAQLEQKGGQLDELILRNVSLEMQAGNTANTRAVASMTEALRLAQEHCPFLVFHSRAIESGEGLEGPEPVSVLQDLVRLNEVARAWMSGEITGTSIKLACRQMGLDFAPDISATARQKYEEDYLIDWRGKIVRAEAHLRRGRKV
;
A
#
# COMPACT_ATOMS: atom_id res chain seq x y z
N MET A 1 -9.28 -13.01 4.20
CA MET A 1 -8.26 -12.27 4.97
C MET A 1 -7.60 -13.20 5.99
N ILE A 2 -6.29 -13.11 6.21
CA ILE A 2 -5.53 -13.89 7.21
C ILE A 2 -4.78 -12.92 8.14
N THR A 3 -5.05 -12.94 9.44
CA THR A 3 -4.26 -12.15 10.41
C THR A 3 -2.91 -12.85 10.65
N THR A 4 -1.81 -12.14 10.44
CA THR A 4 -0.43 -12.64 10.60
C THR A 4 0.23 -12.13 11.87
N TYR A 5 -0.27 -11.02 12.42
CA TYR A 5 0.16 -10.44 13.68
C TYR A 5 -1.01 -9.76 14.36
N ALA A 6 -1.13 -9.92 15.68
CA ALA A 6 -2.04 -9.16 16.50
C ALA A 6 -1.38 -8.89 17.86
N LEU A 7 -1.56 -7.67 18.38
CA LEU A 7 -1.15 -7.24 19.70
C LEU A 7 -2.27 -6.35 20.25
N SER A 8 -2.64 -6.55 21.51
CA SER A 8 -3.58 -5.67 22.22
C SER A 8 -3.09 -5.42 23.65
N LEU A 9 -2.85 -4.15 23.97
CA LEU A 9 -2.34 -3.67 25.25
C LEU A 9 -3.39 -2.75 25.92
N PRO A 10 -4.32 -3.31 26.71
CA PRO A 10 -5.19 -2.52 27.55
C PRO A 10 -4.47 -2.13 28.85
N THR A 11 -4.59 -0.85 29.21
CA THR A 11 -4.07 -0.25 30.44
C THR A 11 -5.23 0.46 31.14
N VAL A 12 -5.42 0.18 32.43
CA VAL A 12 -6.48 0.75 33.26
C VAL A 12 -6.04 2.08 33.89
N ASP A 13 -7.00 2.85 34.39
CA ASP A 13 -6.78 4.13 35.08
C ASP A 13 -6.00 5.15 34.22
N CYS A 14 -6.23 5.11 32.91
CA CYS A 14 -5.57 6.00 31.95
C CYS A 14 -6.33 7.31 31.76
N THR A 15 -5.57 8.36 31.45
CA THR A 15 -6.09 9.72 31.19
C THR A 15 -6.09 10.03 29.69
N GLU A 16 -6.88 11.04 29.30
CA GLU A 16 -6.89 11.55 27.93
C GLU A 16 -5.51 12.07 27.50
N GLU A 17 -4.70 12.62 28.42
CA GLU A 17 -3.33 13.04 28.13
C GLU A 17 -2.44 11.86 27.69
N GLN A 18 -2.60 10.71 28.33
CA GLN A 18 -1.89 9.49 27.94
C GLN A 18 -2.38 8.95 26.59
N ARG A 19 -3.68 9.03 26.32
CA ARG A 19 -4.24 8.69 25.01
C ARG A 19 -3.64 9.56 23.91
N ILE A 20 -3.62 10.88 24.10
CA ILE A 20 -3.03 11.84 23.16
C ILE A 20 -1.54 11.54 22.95
N ALA A 21 -0.79 11.27 24.01
CA ALA A 21 0.63 10.92 23.90
C ALA A 21 0.88 9.67 23.03
N VAL A 22 0.01 8.65 23.12
CA VAL A 22 0.09 7.46 22.26
C VAL A 22 -0.28 7.80 20.81
N ILE A 23 -1.31 8.63 20.59
CA ILE A 23 -1.71 9.10 19.24
C ILE A 23 -0.57 9.89 18.59
N ASP A 24 0.10 10.77 19.33
CA ASP A 24 1.24 11.55 18.86
C ASP A 24 2.39 10.62 18.43
N ILE A 25 2.71 9.59 19.24
CA ILE A 25 3.72 8.59 18.90
C ILE A 25 3.37 7.85 17.59
N VAL A 26 2.10 7.47 17.40
CA VAL A 26 1.65 6.79 16.18
C VAL A 26 1.69 7.74 14.97
N SER A 27 1.31 9.00 15.17
CA SER A 27 1.31 10.03 14.12
C SER A 27 2.72 10.38 13.66
N ASP A 28 3.65 10.58 14.60
CA ASP A 28 5.07 10.78 14.31
C ASP A 28 5.67 9.58 13.58
N TRP A 29 5.34 8.36 14.03
CA TRP A 29 5.76 7.13 13.38
C TRP A 29 5.23 7.02 11.94
N LEU A 30 3.98 7.44 11.70
CA LEU A 30 3.38 7.47 10.37
C LEU A 30 4.12 8.45 9.44
N VAL A 31 4.43 9.66 9.92
CA VAL A 31 5.17 10.66 9.13
C VAL A 31 6.58 10.17 8.82
N GLU A 32 7.25 9.53 9.77
CA GLU A 32 8.61 8.99 9.62
C GLU A 32 8.66 7.86 8.56
N HIS A 33 7.69 6.94 8.57
CA HIS A 33 7.75 5.71 7.76
C HIS A 33 6.89 5.75 6.49
N TYR A 34 5.84 6.56 6.46
CA TYR A 34 4.92 6.71 5.33
C TYR A 34 4.65 8.18 4.98
N PRO A 35 5.69 8.98 4.70
CA PRO A 35 5.53 10.38 4.33
C PRO A 35 4.72 10.48 3.04
N LEU A 36 3.81 11.45 2.98
CA LEU A 36 2.85 11.64 1.87
C LEU A 36 3.53 11.61 0.49
N ASP A 37 4.68 12.28 0.36
CA ASP A 37 5.39 12.44 -0.90
C ASP A 37 6.14 11.16 -1.36
N ALA A 38 6.38 10.20 -0.46
CA ALA A 38 7.08 8.96 -0.79
C ALA A 38 6.13 7.76 -0.96
N ARG A 39 4.82 7.95 -0.83
CA ARG A 39 3.84 6.88 -1.03
C ARG A 39 3.80 6.50 -2.50
N GLY A 40 4.31 5.31 -2.80
CA GLY A 40 4.27 4.74 -4.15
C GLY A 40 2.88 4.19 -4.51
N PRO A 41 2.67 3.86 -5.80
CA PRO A 41 1.46 3.16 -6.23
C PRO A 41 1.18 1.90 -5.42
N GLY A 42 -0.08 1.67 -5.09
CA GLY A 42 -0.50 0.54 -4.26
C GLY A 42 -0.27 0.70 -2.75
N THR A 43 0.02 1.90 -2.27
CA THR A 43 -0.01 2.23 -0.83
C THR A 43 -1.17 3.17 -0.53
N THR A 44 -2.07 2.78 0.36
CA THR A 44 -3.16 3.64 0.86
C THR A 44 -3.05 3.80 2.36
N VAL A 45 -3.34 5.01 2.85
CA VAL A 45 -3.32 5.34 4.29
C VAL A 45 -4.62 6.05 4.63
N ARG A 46 -5.32 5.55 5.63
CA ARG A 46 -6.57 6.09 6.15
C ARG A 46 -6.47 6.32 7.65
N THR A 47 -6.92 7.47 8.11
CA THR A 47 -6.93 7.82 9.53
C THR A 47 -8.36 8.18 9.93
N ARG A 48 -8.88 7.51 10.96
CA ARG A 48 -10.07 7.89 11.71
C ARG A 48 -9.61 8.65 12.94
N GLU A 49 -9.92 9.93 12.96
CA GLU A 49 -9.61 10.83 14.07
C GLU A 49 -10.67 11.93 14.11
N SER A 50 -11.19 12.21 15.31
CA SER A 50 -12.08 13.33 15.59
C SER A 50 -11.94 13.72 17.05
N SER A 51 -12.14 15.00 17.37
CA SER A 51 -12.00 15.54 18.73
C SER A 51 -12.92 14.84 19.74
N ASP A 52 -14.08 14.37 19.29
CA ASP A 52 -15.11 13.78 20.14
C ASP A 52 -15.20 12.25 19.98
N ASP A 53 -14.29 11.67 19.19
CA ASP A 53 -14.23 10.23 18.96
C ASP A 53 -13.25 9.59 19.95
N PRO A 54 -13.67 8.66 20.82
CA PRO A 54 -12.77 7.93 21.72
C PRO A 54 -11.81 7.01 20.96
N VAL A 55 -12.03 6.80 19.65
CA VAL A 55 -11.25 5.93 18.77
C VAL A 55 -10.38 6.77 17.86
N PHE A 56 -9.08 6.56 17.96
CA PHE A 56 -8.14 6.86 16.88
C PHE A 56 -7.80 5.56 16.16
N ARG A 57 -7.86 5.54 14.84
CA ARG A 57 -7.48 4.36 14.04
C ARG A 57 -6.73 4.77 12.79
N LEU A 58 -5.60 4.12 12.56
CA LEU A 58 -4.77 4.26 11.38
C LEU A 58 -4.75 2.93 10.63
N THR A 59 -5.14 2.95 9.36
CA THR A 59 -5.09 1.81 8.45
C THR A 59 -4.13 2.11 7.31
N ILE A 60 -3.17 1.22 7.09
CA ILE A 60 -2.19 1.31 6.01
C ILE A 60 -2.28 0.02 5.19
N THR A 61 -2.55 0.15 3.90
CA THR A 61 -2.67 -0.99 2.99
C THR A 61 -1.58 -0.90 1.93
N GLU A 62 -0.79 -1.96 1.80
CA GLU A 62 0.37 -2.03 0.90
C GLU A 62 0.27 -3.23 -0.04
N SER A 63 0.28 -2.95 -1.34
CA SER A 63 0.45 -3.95 -2.41
C SER A 63 1.86 -3.85 -2.96
N ALA A 64 2.71 -4.83 -2.68
CA ALA A 64 4.09 -4.87 -3.20
C ALA A 64 4.17 -5.65 -4.54
N PRO A 65 5.05 -5.24 -5.48
CA PRO A 65 5.25 -5.97 -6.73
C PRO A 65 5.68 -7.41 -6.50
N GLY A 66 5.03 -8.36 -7.18
CA GLY A 66 5.35 -9.79 -7.08
C GLY A 66 4.80 -10.51 -5.85
N ASN A 67 4.19 -9.80 -4.90
CA ASN A 67 3.44 -10.43 -3.81
C ASN A 67 2.08 -10.91 -4.29
N SER A 68 1.67 -12.08 -3.81
CA SER A 68 0.35 -12.67 -4.05
C SER A 68 -0.73 -12.18 -3.08
N HIS A 69 -0.33 -11.30 -2.16
CA HIS A 69 -1.17 -10.77 -1.09
C HIS A 69 -0.95 -9.27 -0.96
N VAL A 70 -1.98 -8.60 -0.47
CA VAL A 70 -1.94 -7.22 0.02
C VAL A 70 -1.91 -7.26 1.53
N GLU A 71 -1.01 -6.49 2.13
CA GLU A 71 -0.88 -6.39 3.58
C GLU A 71 -1.65 -5.16 4.08
N THR A 72 -2.41 -5.32 5.15
CA THR A 72 -3.10 -4.23 5.84
C THR A 72 -2.63 -4.17 7.28
N LEU A 73 -2.01 -3.07 7.66
CA LEU A 73 -1.61 -2.73 9.01
C LEU A 73 -2.67 -1.81 9.61
N THR A 74 -3.32 -2.26 10.68
CA THR A 74 -4.31 -1.48 11.43
C THR A 74 -3.77 -1.21 12.82
N ILE A 75 -3.69 0.06 13.19
CA ILE A 75 -3.29 0.53 14.52
C ILE A 75 -4.50 1.25 15.13
N SER A 76 -4.96 0.82 16.30
CA SER A 76 -6.07 1.45 17.01
C SER A 76 -5.63 1.92 18.39
N VAL A 77 -5.99 3.15 18.75
CA VAL A 77 -5.86 3.71 20.09
C VAL A 77 -7.27 4.06 20.56
N VAL A 78 -7.76 3.32 21.55
CA VAL A 78 -9.16 3.38 21.99
C VAL A 78 -9.20 3.65 23.47
N MET A 79 -9.92 4.68 23.90
CA MET A 79 -10.15 4.94 25.33
C MET A 79 -11.63 4.83 25.66
N ILE A 80 -12.00 3.82 26.45
CA ILE A 80 -13.37 3.55 26.87
C ILE A 80 -13.36 3.24 28.36
N ALA A 81 -14.18 3.95 29.14
CA ALA A 81 -14.32 3.75 30.59
C ALA A 81 -12.96 3.70 31.32
N ASP A 82 -12.10 4.70 31.05
CA ASP A 82 -10.75 4.86 31.62
C ASP A 82 -9.77 3.71 31.32
N VAL A 83 -10.12 2.83 30.37
CA VAL A 83 -9.22 1.79 29.83
C VAL A 83 -8.71 2.24 28.47
N LEU A 84 -7.41 2.54 28.40
CA LEU A 84 -6.70 2.83 27.16
C LEU A 84 -6.21 1.52 26.53
N THR A 85 -6.73 1.20 25.35
CA THR A 85 -6.33 0.03 24.56
C THR A 85 -5.54 0.46 23.34
N PHE A 86 -4.28 0.03 23.29
CA PHE A 86 -3.46 0.11 22.09
C PHE A 86 -3.45 -1.24 21.37
N ASP A 87 -3.93 -1.28 20.13
CA ASP A 87 -4.03 -2.49 19.31
C ASP A 87 -3.29 -2.31 17.99
N ILE A 88 -2.54 -3.34 17.58
CA ILE A 88 -1.88 -3.42 16.28
C ILE A 88 -2.20 -4.75 15.64
N ARG A 89 -2.61 -4.73 14.36
CA ARG A 89 -2.88 -5.91 13.56
C ARG A 89 -2.25 -5.81 12.19
N ILE A 90 -1.72 -6.93 11.72
CA ILE A 90 -1.32 -7.09 10.33
C ILE A 90 -2.18 -8.21 9.75
N SER A 91 -2.91 -7.91 8.69
CA SER A 91 -3.69 -8.87 7.93
C SER A 91 -3.16 -8.96 6.50
N SER A 92 -3.27 -10.16 5.93
CA SER A 92 -2.85 -10.48 4.58
C SER A 92 -4.08 -10.92 3.79
N THR A 93 -4.37 -10.21 2.69
CA THR A 93 -5.51 -10.48 1.82
C THR A 93 -5.00 -11.00 0.48
N PRO A 94 -5.33 -12.24 0.09
CA PRO A 94 -4.85 -12.82 -1.17
C PRO A 94 -5.46 -12.10 -2.37
N THR A 95 -4.65 -11.76 -3.36
CA THR A 95 -5.08 -11.10 -4.61
C THR A 95 -4.86 -11.97 -5.85
N ALA A 96 -4.13 -13.09 -5.71
CA ALA A 96 -3.89 -14.05 -6.76
C ALA A 96 -4.93 -15.19 -6.73
N SER A 97 -5.33 -15.67 -7.92
CA SER A 97 -6.15 -16.89 -8.06
C SER A 97 -5.32 -18.18 -7.99
N ARG A 98 -4.01 -18.08 -7.72
CA ARG A 98 -3.09 -19.22 -7.64
C ARG A 98 -3.00 -19.72 -6.21
N VAL A 99 -3.12 -21.03 -6.03
CA VAL A 99 -2.84 -21.69 -4.75
C VAL A 99 -1.33 -21.86 -4.62
N ILE A 100 -0.72 -21.15 -3.67
CA ILE A 100 0.70 -21.26 -3.34
C ILE A 100 0.87 -21.38 -1.82
N PRO A 101 1.96 -21.99 -1.33
CA PRO A 101 2.25 -22.00 0.10
C PRO A 101 2.34 -20.58 0.66
N PHE A 102 1.61 -20.32 1.74
CA PHE A 102 1.69 -19.07 2.48
C PHE A 102 2.68 -19.22 3.63
N SER A 103 3.65 -18.32 3.68
CA SER A 103 4.57 -18.19 4.80
C SER A 103 4.29 -16.86 5.49
N SER A 104 3.85 -16.91 6.75
CA SER A 104 3.62 -15.70 7.54
C SER A 104 4.90 -14.85 7.58
N PRO A 105 4.84 -13.57 7.18
CA PRO A 105 6.00 -12.70 7.27
C PRO A 105 6.37 -12.45 8.72
N MET A 106 7.65 -12.20 8.98
CA MET A 106 8.10 -11.74 10.30
C MET A 106 7.60 -10.31 10.56
N LEU A 107 7.37 -9.96 11.83
CA LEU A 107 6.96 -8.61 12.21
C LEU A 107 7.97 -7.57 11.67
N PRO A 108 7.53 -6.55 10.94
CA PRO A 108 8.42 -5.50 10.49
C PRO A 108 9.06 -4.75 11.66
N VAL A 109 10.37 -4.50 11.58
CA VAL A 109 11.16 -3.83 12.65
C VAL A 109 10.55 -2.48 13.04
N ARG A 110 10.03 -1.72 12.07
CA ARG A 110 9.33 -0.45 12.30
C ARG A 110 8.15 -0.59 13.25
N VAL A 111 7.40 -1.69 13.18
CA VAL A 111 6.24 -1.95 14.05
C VAL A 111 6.71 -2.35 15.45
N ALA A 112 7.75 -3.20 15.56
CA ALA A 112 8.34 -3.54 16.86
C ALA A 112 8.85 -2.31 17.62
N HIS A 113 9.50 -1.37 16.92
CA HIS A 113 9.95 -0.10 17.50
C HIS A 113 8.78 0.78 17.96
N LEU A 114 7.67 0.81 17.21
CA LEU A 114 6.46 1.54 17.63
C LEU A 114 5.92 0.98 18.94
N VAL A 115 5.76 -0.35 19.04
CA VAL A 115 5.28 -1.01 20.27
C VAL A 115 6.18 -0.66 21.46
N LYS A 116 7.50 -0.68 21.27
CA LYS A 116 8.45 -0.28 22.32
C LYS A 116 8.25 1.18 22.77
N LYS A 117 8.08 2.12 21.83
CA LYS A 117 7.83 3.54 22.15
C LYS A 117 6.55 3.69 22.96
N VAL A 118 5.48 2.98 22.57
CA VAL A 118 4.19 3.01 23.28
C VAL A 118 4.29 2.44 24.69
N LEU A 119 4.93 1.27 24.87
CA LEU A 119 5.16 0.69 26.20
C LEU A 119 5.98 1.60 27.12
N THR A 120 6.86 2.43 26.55
CA THR A 120 7.65 3.40 27.32
C THR A 120 6.81 4.60 27.75
N ALA A 121 5.89 5.05 26.90
CA ALA A 121 5.02 6.18 27.16
C ALA A 121 3.86 5.84 28.11
N VAL A 122 3.25 4.67 27.92
CA VAL A 122 2.16 4.16 28.75
C VAL A 122 2.51 2.73 29.18
N PRO A 123 3.12 2.58 30.38
CA PRO A 123 3.46 1.27 30.92
C PRO A 123 2.21 0.42 31.11
N SER A 124 2.15 -0.71 30.40
CA SER A 124 1.06 -1.68 30.49
C SER A 124 1.44 -2.80 31.45
N GLU A 125 0.45 -3.31 32.18
CA GLU A 125 0.64 -4.41 33.13
C GLU A 125 -0.07 -5.70 32.68
N ASP A 126 0.55 -6.83 33.00
CA ASP A 126 -0.06 -8.15 32.93
C ASP A 126 0.14 -8.87 34.27
N ALA A 127 -0.96 -9.24 34.93
CA ALA A 127 -0.97 -9.83 36.28
C ALA A 127 -0.01 -9.13 37.27
N ASN A 128 -0.12 -7.81 37.41
CA ASN A 128 0.71 -6.94 38.26
C ASN A 128 2.20 -6.89 37.89
N ARG A 129 2.55 -7.23 36.65
CA ARG A 129 3.92 -7.14 36.14
C ARG A 129 3.95 -6.30 34.88
N TYR A 130 4.86 -5.33 34.85
CA TYR A 130 5.05 -4.50 33.66
C TYR A 130 5.49 -5.33 32.46
N ILE A 131 4.89 -5.01 31.32
CA ILE A 131 5.29 -5.53 30.02
C ILE A 131 6.48 -4.71 29.53
N THR A 132 7.62 -5.35 29.33
CA THR A 132 8.88 -4.69 28.99
C THR A 132 9.43 -5.16 27.65
N ASP A 133 10.34 -4.38 27.07
CA ASP A 133 11.05 -4.72 25.84
C ASP A 133 12.35 -5.51 26.08
N ALA A 134 12.71 -5.70 27.35
CA ALA A 134 13.93 -6.37 27.80
C ALA A 134 13.61 -7.61 28.65
N PRO A 135 14.48 -8.63 28.63
CA PRO A 135 14.32 -9.82 29.44
C PRO A 135 14.56 -9.52 30.92
N THR A 136 13.75 -10.12 31.80
CA THR A 136 14.04 -10.10 33.24
C THR A 136 15.11 -11.14 33.55
N VAL A 137 16.23 -10.73 34.14
CA VAL A 137 17.31 -11.63 34.54
C VAL A 137 17.13 -12.05 35.99
N VAL A 138 17.08 -13.36 36.23
CA VAL A 138 16.82 -13.97 37.54
C VAL A 138 18.04 -14.78 37.99
N LYS A 139 18.54 -14.48 39.20
CA LYS A 139 19.84 -14.98 39.70
C LYS A 139 19.77 -15.70 41.04
N ASP A 140 18.70 -15.55 41.79
CA ASP A 140 18.54 -16.12 43.13
C ASP A 140 17.27 -16.98 43.22
N GLU A 141 17.21 -17.79 44.28
CA GLU A 141 16.12 -18.73 44.52
C GLU A 141 14.76 -18.02 44.66
N LEU A 142 14.73 -16.87 45.37
CA LEU A 142 13.52 -16.09 45.54
C LEU A 142 12.97 -15.58 44.20
N GLY A 143 13.81 -14.99 43.35
CA GLY A 143 13.38 -14.55 42.02
C GLY A 143 12.93 -15.71 41.13
N GLY A 144 13.50 -16.91 41.31
CA GLY A 144 13.03 -18.14 40.69
C GLY A 144 11.59 -18.48 41.11
N GLN A 145 11.31 -18.44 42.42
CA GLN A 145 9.98 -18.67 42.98
C GLN A 145 8.97 -17.61 42.52
N GLU A 146 9.34 -16.33 42.53
CA GLU A 146 8.50 -15.23 42.03
C GLU A 146 8.15 -15.42 40.55
N THR A 147 9.12 -15.84 39.74
CA THR A 147 8.89 -16.16 38.32
C THR A 147 7.91 -17.32 38.17
N ALA A 148 8.06 -18.38 38.96
CA ALA A 148 7.15 -19.52 38.91
C ALA A 148 5.72 -19.13 39.35
N ALA A 149 5.58 -18.34 40.40
CA ALA A 149 4.29 -17.81 40.84
C ALA A 149 3.62 -16.96 39.75
N PHE A 150 4.40 -16.14 39.04
CA PHE A 150 3.91 -15.37 37.90
C PHE A 150 3.48 -16.24 36.71
N VAL A 151 4.27 -17.27 36.38
CA VAL A 151 3.90 -18.27 35.35
C VAL A 151 2.56 -18.92 35.67
N LEU A 152 2.30 -19.23 36.95
CA LEU A 152 1.07 -19.87 37.40
C LEU A 152 -0.08 -18.89 37.68
N ALA A 153 0.12 -17.58 37.51
CA ALA A 153 -0.89 -16.58 37.83
C ALA A 153 -2.10 -16.69 36.89
N PRO A 154 -3.33 -16.88 37.41
CA PRO A 154 -4.52 -17.09 36.59
C PRO A 154 -4.98 -15.83 35.83
N SER A 155 -4.63 -14.64 36.32
CA SER A 155 -4.96 -13.35 35.70
C SER A 155 -3.99 -12.97 34.57
N ARG A 156 -2.98 -13.78 34.30
CA ARG A 156 -1.98 -13.55 33.25
C ARG A 156 -2.61 -13.73 31.88
N ARG A 157 -2.32 -12.81 30.95
CA ARG A 157 -2.87 -12.79 29.60
C ARG A 157 -1.81 -13.15 28.56
N LEU A 158 -0.55 -12.84 28.84
CA LEU A 158 0.56 -13.07 27.92
C LEU A 158 1.32 -14.36 28.26
N PRO A 159 1.89 -15.05 27.24
CA PRO A 159 2.84 -16.12 27.48
C PRO A 159 4.08 -15.61 28.24
N VAL A 160 4.76 -16.53 28.92
CA VAL A 160 6.05 -16.30 29.58
C VAL A 160 7.07 -17.25 28.97
N LEU A 161 8.05 -16.68 28.27
CA LEU A 161 9.19 -17.41 27.75
C LEU A 161 10.29 -17.41 28.80
N VAL A 162 10.54 -18.56 29.39
CA VAL A 162 11.62 -18.78 30.34
C VAL A 162 12.79 -19.44 29.62
N GLU A 163 13.88 -18.71 29.45
CA GLU A 163 15.14 -19.26 28.96
C GLU A 163 16.06 -19.56 30.14
N VAL A 164 16.36 -20.84 30.35
CA VAL A 164 17.32 -21.28 31.35
C VAL A 164 18.70 -21.32 30.71
N VAL A 165 19.59 -20.41 31.12
CA VAL A 165 20.96 -20.36 30.62
C VAL A 165 21.64 -21.70 30.91
N ASP A 166 22.39 -22.19 29.93
CA ASP A 166 23.29 -23.32 30.16
C ASP A 166 24.51 -22.84 30.94
N PHE A 167 24.35 -22.63 32.25
CA PHE A 167 25.42 -22.18 33.14
C PHE A 167 26.52 -23.23 33.34
N GLU A 168 26.31 -24.48 32.92
CA GLU A 168 27.33 -25.53 32.95
C GLU A 168 28.27 -25.44 31.73
N ARG A 169 27.73 -25.06 30.56
CA ARG A 169 28.47 -24.97 29.29
C ARG A 169 28.74 -23.54 28.84
N ASN A 170 28.23 -22.54 29.56
CA ASN A 170 28.28 -21.12 29.23
C ASN A 170 27.83 -20.82 27.78
N THR A 171 26.75 -21.48 27.34
CA THR A 171 26.22 -21.35 25.98
C THR A 171 25.47 -20.01 25.84
N PRO A 172 25.61 -19.30 24.71
CA PRO A 172 24.87 -18.07 24.47
C PRO A 172 23.36 -18.30 24.46
N LEU A 173 22.60 -17.28 24.83
CA LEU A 173 21.13 -17.26 24.79
C LEU A 173 20.61 -17.47 23.36
N LEU A 174 19.59 -18.31 23.22
CA LEU A 174 18.83 -18.56 22.00
C LEU A 174 17.92 -17.37 21.70
N ILE A 175 17.23 -16.89 22.73
CA ILE A 175 16.29 -15.76 22.65
C ILE A 175 16.99 -14.54 23.24
N ALA A 176 18.08 -14.13 22.59
CA ALA A 176 18.78 -12.88 22.86
C ALA A 176 17.97 -11.69 22.31
N MET A 177 16.81 -11.40 22.88
CA MET A 177 15.91 -10.37 22.38
C MET A 177 15.92 -9.15 23.31
N GLY A 178 16.48 -8.05 22.82
CA GLY A 178 15.96 -6.72 23.11
C GLY A 178 14.98 -6.34 22.00
N ALA A 179 13.75 -5.98 22.35
CA ALA A 179 12.74 -5.33 21.49
C ALA A 179 12.36 -5.98 20.14
N GLY A 180 12.79 -7.21 19.81
CA GLY A 180 12.48 -7.85 18.52
C GLY A 180 10.98 -8.18 18.31
N PRO A 181 10.61 -9.13 17.43
CA PRO A 181 9.22 -9.39 17.04
C PRO A 181 8.25 -9.75 18.18
N LEU A 182 8.74 -10.09 19.38
CA LEU A 182 7.92 -10.51 20.52
C LEU A 182 7.63 -9.39 21.54
N VAL A 183 8.11 -8.17 21.29
CA VAL A 183 7.86 -7.02 22.18
C VAL A 183 6.35 -6.82 22.36
N GLY A 184 5.91 -6.69 23.62
CA GLY A 184 4.49 -6.56 23.97
C GLY A 184 3.68 -7.87 23.94
N LEU A 185 4.21 -8.96 23.36
CA LEU A 185 3.50 -10.23 23.21
C LEU A 185 3.88 -11.30 24.24
N VAL A 186 5.03 -11.17 24.89
CA VAL A 186 5.55 -12.19 25.81
C VAL A 186 6.37 -11.53 26.92
N HIS A 187 6.33 -12.11 28.12
CA HIS A 187 7.34 -11.83 29.12
C HIS A 187 8.54 -12.74 28.91
N VAL A 188 9.71 -12.15 28.67
CA VAL A 188 10.96 -12.91 28.55
C VAL A 188 11.67 -12.93 29.90
N VAL A 189 11.98 -14.12 30.40
CA VAL A 189 12.70 -14.32 31.66
C VAL A 189 13.93 -15.18 31.40
N GLN A 190 15.06 -14.78 31.96
CA GLN A 190 16.33 -15.49 31.84
C GLN A 190 16.77 -15.97 33.22
N ILE A 191 16.77 -17.29 33.41
CA ILE A 191 17.28 -17.92 34.64
C ILE A 191 18.76 -18.23 34.44
N THR A 192 19.63 -17.56 35.19
CA THR A 192 21.08 -17.62 34.95
C THR A 192 21.87 -18.45 35.94
N THR A 193 21.25 -18.94 37.02
CA THR A 193 21.93 -19.69 38.09
C THR A 193 21.15 -20.94 38.48
N ALA A 194 21.85 -21.90 39.11
CA ALA A 194 21.24 -23.12 39.62
C ALA A 194 20.27 -22.87 40.77
N ASP A 195 20.52 -21.87 41.63
CA ASP A 195 19.64 -21.54 42.74
C ASP A 195 18.32 -20.91 42.26
N ALA A 196 18.38 -20.02 41.26
CA ALA A 196 17.19 -19.51 40.59
C ALA A 196 16.38 -20.60 39.89
N LEU A 197 17.06 -21.53 39.21
CA LEU A 197 16.40 -22.68 38.60
C LEU A 197 15.70 -23.55 39.66
N ARG A 198 16.35 -23.82 40.79
CA ARG A 198 15.74 -24.59 41.89
C ARG A 198 14.47 -23.92 42.42
N GLY A 199 14.51 -22.61 42.64
CA GLY A 199 13.34 -21.83 43.07
C GLY A 199 12.21 -21.84 42.04
N PHE A 200 12.53 -21.80 40.75
CA PHE A 200 11.53 -21.90 39.69
C PHE A 200 10.87 -23.28 39.64
N LEU A 201 11.66 -24.36 39.72
CA LEU A 201 11.18 -25.74 39.64
C LEU A 201 10.37 -26.16 40.87
N SER A 202 10.64 -25.59 42.05
CA SER A 202 9.95 -25.96 43.29
C SER A 202 8.45 -25.68 43.27
N LEU A 203 8.01 -24.68 42.49
CA LEU A 203 6.60 -24.29 42.36
C LEU A 203 5.97 -24.76 41.05
N THR A 204 6.72 -24.76 39.95
CA THR A 204 6.20 -25.19 38.63
C THR A 204 6.04 -26.71 38.52
N GLY A 205 6.81 -27.49 39.27
CA GLY A 205 6.74 -28.95 39.25
C GLY A 205 7.30 -29.60 37.98
N TYR A 206 8.00 -28.85 37.13
CA TYR A 206 8.63 -29.41 35.93
C TYR A 206 9.76 -30.39 36.28
N THR A 207 9.68 -31.59 35.73
CA THR A 207 10.66 -32.65 36.01
C THR A 207 11.78 -32.76 34.97
N LEU A 208 11.52 -32.29 33.74
CA LEU A 208 12.47 -32.38 32.62
C LEU A 208 13.16 -31.04 32.28
N VAL A 209 12.83 -29.96 32.98
CA VAL A 209 13.43 -28.64 32.71
C VAL A 209 14.75 -28.52 33.46
N GLY A 210 15.81 -28.19 32.72
CA GLY A 210 17.17 -28.04 33.23
C GLY A 210 17.97 -26.96 32.51
N PRO A 211 19.28 -26.85 32.76
CA PRO A 211 20.14 -25.87 32.09
C PRO A 211 20.10 -26.05 30.56
N GLY A 212 19.97 -24.94 29.82
CA GLY A 212 19.85 -24.96 28.36
C GLY A 212 18.45 -25.32 27.85
N CYS A 213 17.41 -25.26 28.69
CA CYS A 213 16.03 -25.40 28.24
C CYS A 213 15.39 -24.03 27.97
N VAL A 214 14.53 -23.98 26.94
CA VAL A 214 13.63 -22.84 26.70
C VAL A 214 12.20 -23.34 26.89
N VAL A 215 11.43 -22.67 27.73
CA VAL A 215 10.06 -23.04 28.07
C VAL A 215 9.12 -21.89 27.72
N VAL A 216 8.15 -22.13 26.85
CA VAL A 216 7.07 -21.18 26.57
C VAL A 216 5.85 -21.60 27.36
N ASN A 217 5.54 -20.84 28.40
CA ASN A 217 4.36 -21.05 29.24
C ASN A 217 3.23 -20.18 28.70
N TRP A 218 2.23 -20.79 28.07
CA TRP A 218 1.04 -20.08 27.60
C TRP A 218 0.22 -19.55 28.77
N ALA A 219 -0.60 -18.52 28.53
CA ALA A 219 -1.58 -18.07 29.51
C ALA A 219 -2.68 -19.13 29.72
N GLY A 220 -3.20 -19.24 30.94
CA GLY A 220 -4.17 -20.27 31.32
C GLY A 220 -3.55 -21.66 31.53
N ASN A 221 -4.40 -22.70 31.49
CA ASN A 221 -4.04 -24.09 31.81
C ASN A 221 -3.63 -24.91 30.57
N THR A 222 -2.78 -24.34 29.71
CA THR A 222 -2.28 -25.04 28.51
C THR A 222 -0.91 -25.63 28.78
N GLU A 223 -0.63 -26.81 28.24
CA GLU A 223 0.69 -27.44 28.37
C GLU A 223 1.79 -26.54 27.76
N PRO A 224 2.94 -26.38 28.46
CA PRO A 224 4.03 -25.55 27.99
C PRO A 224 4.76 -26.21 26.81
N GLU A 225 5.29 -25.38 25.91
CA GLU A 225 6.26 -25.83 24.90
C GLU A 225 7.65 -25.86 25.52
N ILE A 226 8.33 -27.01 25.50
CA ILE A 226 9.67 -27.18 26.08
C ILE A 226 10.66 -27.56 24.98
N VAL A 227 11.74 -26.78 24.86
CA VAL A 227 12.83 -27.03 23.92
C VAL A 227 14.12 -27.29 24.67
N HIS A 228 14.67 -28.49 24.51
CA HIS A 228 15.94 -28.90 25.10
C HIS A 228 17.09 -28.54 24.15
N ARG A 229 17.72 -27.36 24.34
CA ARG A 229 18.75 -26.91 23.39
C ARG A 229 19.97 -27.81 23.33
N ARG A 230 20.29 -28.53 24.40
CA ARG A 230 21.40 -29.49 24.46
C ARG A 230 21.24 -30.64 23.46
N GLU A 231 20.02 -30.91 23.02
CA GLU A 231 19.69 -31.96 22.06
C GLU A 231 19.64 -31.44 20.61
N LEU A 232 19.68 -30.12 20.43
CA LEU A 232 19.65 -29.49 19.11
C LEU A 232 21.06 -29.49 18.49
N PRO A 233 21.19 -29.91 17.22
CA PRO A 233 22.39 -29.63 16.45
C PRO A 233 22.60 -28.12 16.32
N SER A 234 23.84 -27.62 16.44
CA SER A 234 24.13 -26.17 16.35
C SER A 234 23.62 -25.52 15.07
N ALA A 235 23.61 -26.24 13.95
CA ALA A 235 23.08 -25.76 12.67
C ALA A 235 21.55 -25.51 12.69
N SER A 236 20.83 -26.06 13.67
CA SER A 236 19.36 -25.97 13.79
C SER A 236 18.90 -24.88 14.77
N GLU A 237 19.78 -24.31 15.60
CA GLU A 237 19.40 -23.33 16.63
C GLU A 237 18.66 -22.11 16.04
N ASN A 238 19.16 -21.56 14.92
CA ASN A 238 18.49 -20.43 14.26
C ASN A 238 17.10 -20.79 13.72
N ARG A 239 16.92 -22.03 13.25
CA ARG A 239 15.62 -22.52 12.77
C ARG A 239 14.66 -22.70 13.93
N GLU A 240 15.13 -23.26 15.04
CA GLU A 240 14.32 -23.48 16.23
C GLU A 240 13.90 -22.16 16.87
N ARG A 241 14.81 -21.17 16.91
CA ARG A 241 14.48 -19.79 17.30
C ARG A 241 13.37 -19.22 16.41
N ALA A 242 13.50 -19.33 15.09
CA ALA A 242 12.49 -18.82 14.17
C ALA A 242 11.14 -19.53 14.36
N ARG A 243 11.15 -20.84 14.59
CA ARG A 243 9.95 -21.63 14.90
C ARG A 243 9.25 -21.13 16.15
N LEU A 244 9.97 -20.94 17.26
CA LEU A 244 9.39 -20.44 18.52
C LEU A 244 8.81 -19.04 18.37
N VAL A 245 9.52 -18.14 17.69
CA VAL A 245 9.03 -16.79 17.42
C VAL A 245 7.75 -16.86 16.59
N GLN A 246 7.75 -17.61 15.49
CA GLN A 246 6.58 -17.77 14.63
C GLN A 246 5.40 -18.40 15.36
N LEU A 247 5.63 -19.41 16.21
CA LEU A 247 4.60 -20.03 17.02
C LEU A 247 3.90 -19.02 17.93
N ILE A 248 4.65 -18.14 18.59
CA ILE A 248 4.07 -17.09 19.46
C ILE A 248 3.30 -16.06 18.63
N LEU A 249 3.85 -15.61 17.50
CA LEU A 249 3.18 -14.64 16.60
C LEU A 249 1.87 -15.20 16.05
N GLU A 250 1.89 -16.43 15.54
CA GLU A 250 0.69 -17.09 14.98
C GLU A 250 -0.35 -17.39 16.05
N THR A 251 0.09 -17.75 17.26
CA THR A 251 -0.83 -17.96 18.39
C THR A 251 -1.51 -16.65 18.76
N ALA A 252 -0.77 -15.55 18.89
CA ALA A 252 -1.31 -14.23 19.18
C ALA A 252 -2.28 -13.75 18.08
N ALA A 253 -1.90 -13.92 16.81
CA ALA A 253 -2.74 -13.55 15.67
C ALA A 253 -4.10 -14.28 15.63
N ARG A 254 -4.17 -15.49 16.19
CA ARG A 254 -5.39 -16.31 16.22
C ARG A 254 -6.19 -16.17 17.51
N SER A 255 -5.56 -15.79 18.62
CA SER A 255 -6.19 -15.77 19.95
C SER A 255 -6.65 -14.37 20.38
N ILE A 256 -6.02 -13.30 19.89
CA ILE A 256 -6.34 -11.93 20.29
C ILE A 256 -7.48 -11.40 19.43
N ALA A 257 -8.66 -11.24 20.02
CA ALA A 257 -9.82 -10.62 19.37
C ALA A 257 -9.57 -9.14 19.07
N ALA A 258 -10.16 -8.63 17.98
CA ALA A 258 -10.11 -7.20 17.65
C ALA A 258 -10.81 -6.37 18.74
N PRO A 259 -10.28 -5.17 19.07
CA PRO A 259 -10.93 -4.30 20.03
C PRO A 259 -12.28 -3.86 19.46
N ARG A 260 -13.34 -4.04 20.24
CA ARG A 260 -14.66 -3.52 19.89
C ARG A 260 -14.59 -2.00 19.95
N VAL A 261 -14.83 -1.35 18.82
CA VAL A 261 -14.83 0.11 18.71
C VAL A 261 -16.25 0.63 18.53
N PRO A 262 -16.63 1.73 19.21
CA PRO A 262 -17.90 2.38 18.95
C PRO A 262 -17.95 2.94 17.53
N ALA A 263 -19.17 3.09 17.02
CA ALA A 263 -19.43 3.76 15.76
C ALA A 263 -18.82 5.17 15.77
N PRO A 264 -18.31 5.67 14.63
CA PRO A 264 -17.90 7.06 14.51
C PRO A 264 -19.02 7.99 14.97
N PRO A 265 -18.72 9.06 15.72
CA PRO A 265 -19.72 10.06 16.07
C PRO A 265 -20.32 10.64 14.78
N ARG A 266 -21.66 10.66 14.68
CA ARG A 266 -22.37 11.25 13.54
C ARG A 266 -22.13 12.76 13.55
N ARG A 267 -21.76 13.33 12.41
CA ARG A 267 -21.68 14.80 12.27
C ARG A 267 -23.10 15.33 12.09
N ASP A 268 -23.39 16.54 12.60
CA ASP A 268 -24.72 17.16 12.52
C ASP A 268 -25.27 17.27 11.07
N GLU A 269 -24.39 17.19 10.07
CA GLU A 269 -24.76 17.19 8.63
C GLU A 269 -25.41 15.87 8.16
N ASP A 270 -25.18 14.74 8.85
CA ASP A 270 -25.74 13.42 8.51
C ASP A 270 -27.17 13.21 9.04
N LEU A 271 -27.70 14.15 9.85
CA LEU A 271 -29.01 14.06 10.50
C LEU A 271 -30.21 14.35 9.58
N VAL A 272 -29.97 14.73 8.32
CA VAL A 272 -31.06 15.19 7.42
C VAL A 272 -31.85 14.03 6.78
N GLU A 273 -31.41 12.77 6.85
CA GLU A 273 -32.02 11.70 6.04
C GLU A 273 -32.46 10.42 6.77
N LEU A 274 -32.78 10.49 8.06
CA LEU A 274 -33.44 9.38 8.75
C LEU A 274 -34.73 9.84 9.43
N THR A 275 -35.80 9.90 8.65
CA THR A 275 -37.15 9.94 9.21
C THR A 275 -37.38 8.69 10.04
N SER A 276 -37.68 8.94 11.31
CA SER A 276 -37.76 8.00 12.41
C SER A 276 -38.74 6.87 12.11
N ARG A 277 -38.24 5.63 11.96
CA ARG A 277 -39.08 4.44 12.12
C ARG A 277 -38.88 3.96 13.55
N GLU A 278 -39.83 4.32 14.41
CA GLU A 278 -39.92 3.83 15.79
C GLU A 278 -39.96 2.30 15.77
N VAL A 279 -38.86 1.67 16.20
CA VAL A 279 -38.88 0.27 16.61
C VAL A 279 -38.25 0.23 18.00
N SER A 280 -39.10 0.22 19.03
CA SER A 280 -38.70 -0.14 20.38
C SER A 280 -38.28 -1.61 20.40
N VAL A 281 -37.00 -1.87 20.20
CA VAL A 281 -36.35 -3.13 20.55
C VAL A 281 -35.16 -2.76 21.43
N THR A 282 -35.09 -3.42 22.60
CA THR A 282 -34.08 -3.30 23.64
C THR A 282 -32.71 -2.80 23.15
N ASN A 283 -32.34 -1.57 23.57
CA ASN A 283 -31.13 -0.84 23.15
C ASN A 283 -29.82 -1.64 23.26
N GLU A 284 -29.73 -2.63 24.15
CA GLU A 284 -28.50 -3.43 24.34
C GLU A 284 -28.28 -4.44 23.20
N ILE A 285 -29.33 -5.11 22.71
CA ILE A 285 -29.24 -6.09 21.62
C ILE A 285 -29.01 -5.37 20.28
N VAL A 286 -29.67 -4.22 20.09
CA VAL A 286 -29.50 -3.38 18.89
C VAL A 286 -28.07 -2.80 18.83
N SER A 287 -27.45 -2.51 19.98
CA SER A 287 -26.06 -2.03 20.04
C SER A 287 -25.04 -3.12 19.69
N GLU A 288 -25.26 -4.38 20.10
CA GLU A 288 -24.36 -5.49 19.75
C GLU A 288 -24.44 -5.84 18.27
N ASP A 289 -25.65 -5.95 17.71
CA ASP A 289 -25.85 -6.23 16.29
C ASP A 289 -25.27 -5.10 15.41
N GLN A 290 -25.37 -3.85 15.85
CA GLN A 290 -24.75 -2.72 15.16
C GLN A 290 -23.22 -2.76 15.22
N ALA A 291 -22.63 -3.11 16.37
CA ALA A 291 -21.19 -3.24 16.49
C ALA A 291 -20.63 -4.35 15.58
N ILE A 292 -21.30 -5.50 15.52
CA ILE A 292 -20.95 -6.61 14.61
C ILE A 292 -21.07 -6.17 13.15
N HIS A 293 -22.15 -5.45 12.81
CA HIS A 293 -22.34 -4.97 11.45
C HIS A 293 -21.27 -3.95 11.02
N ILE A 294 -20.85 -3.08 11.93
CA ILE A 294 -19.75 -2.14 11.69
C ILE A 294 -18.44 -2.90 11.46
N GLU A 295 -18.13 -3.90 12.28
CA GLU A 295 -16.94 -4.74 12.09
C GLU A 295 -16.94 -5.42 10.71
N GLN A 296 -18.10 -5.90 10.26
CA GLN A 296 -18.27 -6.47 8.92
C GLN A 296 -18.04 -5.44 7.80
N LEU A 297 -18.58 -4.24 7.96
CA LEU A 297 -18.38 -3.14 7.00
C LEU A 297 -16.92 -2.69 6.97
N GLU A 298 -16.26 -2.59 8.12
CA GLU A 298 -14.83 -2.27 8.20
C GLU A 298 -13.99 -3.34 7.51
N SER A 299 -14.24 -4.62 7.78
CA SER A 299 -13.58 -5.71 7.07
C SER A 299 -13.82 -5.66 5.55
N SER A 300 -15.02 -5.27 5.13
CA SER A 300 -15.35 -5.12 3.71
C SER A 300 -14.62 -3.94 3.07
N ILE A 301 -14.46 -2.83 3.81
CA ILE A 301 -13.68 -1.67 3.37
C ILE A 301 -12.22 -2.06 3.21
N ASP A 302 -11.63 -2.76 4.19
CA ASP A 302 -10.23 -3.20 4.12
C ASP A 302 -9.99 -4.14 2.92
N GLU A 303 -10.93 -5.03 2.60
CA GLU A 303 -10.87 -5.86 1.39
C GLU A 303 -10.96 -5.06 0.09
N LEU A 304 -11.84 -4.05 0.03
CA LEU A 304 -11.96 -3.16 -1.12
C LEU A 304 -10.73 -2.26 -1.30
N GLU A 305 -10.19 -1.73 -0.20
CA GLU A 305 -8.94 -0.97 -0.20
C GLU A 305 -7.77 -1.84 -0.67
N ALA A 306 -7.72 -3.09 -0.23
CA ALA A 306 -6.72 -4.04 -0.71
C ALA A 306 -6.83 -4.29 -2.22
N ALA A 307 -8.06 -4.45 -2.73
CA ALA A 307 -8.29 -4.59 -4.16
C ALA A 307 -7.91 -3.33 -4.95
N LEU A 308 -8.20 -2.15 -4.41
CA LEU A 308 -7.86 -0.86 -5.02
C LEU A 308 -6.34 -0.64 -5.06
N ALA A 309 -5.64 -0.92 -3.94
CA ALA A 309 -4.19 -0.85 -3.86
C ALA A 309 -3.51 -1.79 -4.88
N ASP A 310 -4.01 -3.02 -5.02
CA ASP A 310 -3.52 -3.95 -6.03
C ASP A 310 -3.80 -3.48 -7.46
N ALA A 311 -4.98 -2.91 -7.72
CA ALA A 311 -5.33 -2.36 -9.02
C ALA A 311 -4.45 -1.14 -9.39
N ASP A 312 -4.21 -0.23 -8.46
CA ASP A 312 -3.35 0.94 -8.65
C ASP A 312 -1.90 0.53 -8.97
N ARG A 313 -1.35 -0.43 -8.21
CA ARG A 313 -0.05 -1.04 -8.52
C ARG A 313 -0.02 -1.62 -9.93
N ARG A 314 -1.02 -2.43 -10.32
CA ARG A 314 -1.10 -3.04 -11.66
C ARG A 314 -1.19 -1.98 -12.76
N LEU A 315 -1.91 -0.88 -12.55
CA LEU A 315 -2.00 0.23 -13.49
C LEU A 315 -0.65 0.94 -13.66
N ALA A 316 0.08 1.17 -12.56
CA ALA A 316 1.42 1.74 -12.62
C ALA A 316 2.39 0.82 -13.38
N GLU A 317 2.35 -0.50 -13.13
CA GLU A 317 3.15 -1.48 -13.88
C GLU A 317 2.82 -1.50 -15.36
N GLN A 318 1.54 -1.44 -15.73
CA GLN A 318 1.10 -1.38 -17.14
C GLN A 318 1.56 -0.09 -17.81
N ARG A 319 1.50 1.06 -17.13
CA ARG A 319 2.00 2.35 -17.65
C ARG A 319 3.50 2.29 -17.92
N ALA A 320 4.29 1.77 -16.97
CA ALA A 320 5.73 1.61 -17.16
C ALA A 320 6.06 0.66 -18.33
N GLN A 321 5.30 -0.43 -18.50
CA GLN A 321 5.46 -1.32 -19.65
C GLN A 321 5.10 -0.65 -20.98
N LEU A 322 4.06 0.19 -21.01
CA LEU A 322 3.68 0.94 -22.20
C LEU A 322 4.75 1.97 -22.57
N GLU A 323 5.32 2.67 -21.60
CA GLU A 323 6.45 3.60 -21.82
C GLU A 323 7.68 2.86 -22.36
N GLN A 324 8.03 1.72 -21.77
CA GLN A 324 9.14 0.90 -22.25
C GLN A 324 8.91 0.41 -23.69
N LYS A 325 7.71 -0.09 -23.99
CA LYS A 325 7.35 -0.54 -25.35
C LYS A 325 7.32 0.63 -26.34
N GLY A 326 6.87 1.82 -25.92
CA GLY A 326 6.93 3.04 -26.71
C GLY A 326 8.36 3.41 -27.07
N GLY A 327 9.27 3.41 -26.09
CA GLY A 327 10.69 3.66 -26.34
C GLY A 327 11.36 2.61 -27.25
N GLN A 328 11.00 1.33 -27.10
CA GLN A 328 11.47 0.26 -28.00
C GLN A 328 10.94 0.44 -29.43
N LEU A 329 9.69 0.87 -29.58
CA LEU A 329 9.11 1.17 -30.88
C LEU A 329 9.85 2.34 -31.55
N ASP A 330 10.13 3.41 -30.82
CA ASP A 330 10.90 4.54 -31.32
C ASP A 330 12.33 4.13 -31.75
N GLU A 331 13.00 3.28 -30.96
CA GLU A 331 14.32 2.73 -31.30
C GLU A 331 14.27 1.85 -32.57
N LEU A 332 13.26 1.00 -32.69
CA LEU A 332 13.06 0.17 -33.88
C LEU A 332 12.75 1.02 -35.12
N ILE A 333 11.97 2.09 -34.98
CA ILE A 333 11.71 3.05 -36.05
C ILE A 333 13.03 3.69 -36.50
N LEU A 334 13.85 4.19 -35.57
CA LEU A 334 15.15 4.80 -35.89
C LEU A 334 16.12 3.81 -36.54
N ARG A 335 16.13 2.56 -36.08
CA ARG A 335 16.97 1.50 -36.63
C ARG A 335 16.51 1.09 -38.03
N ASN A 336 15.21 1.00 -38.25
CA ASN A 336 14.66 0.68 -39.58
C ASN A 336 15.01 1.79 -40.58
N VAL A 337 14.81 3.06 -40.21
CA VAL A 337 15.24 4.22 -41.02
C VAL A 337 16.74 4.17 -41.34
N SER A 338 17.58 3.83 -40.35
CA SER A 338 19.03 3.72 -40.55
C SER A 338 19.43 2.54 -41.44
N LEU A 339 18.74 1.41 -41.32
CA LEU A 339 18.95 0.23 -42.16
C LEU A 339 18.47 0.46 -43.60
N GLU A 340 17.36 1.16 -43.80
CA GLU A 340 16.89 1.59 -45.13
C GLU A 340 17.91 2.53 -45.79
N MET A 341 18.53 3.44 -45.03
CA MET A 341 19.61 4.30 -45.53
C MET A 341 20.89 3.51 -45.88
N GLN A 342 21.25 2.50 -45.09
CA GLN A 342 22.47 1.70 -45.29
C GLN A 342 22.33 0.62 -46.38
N ALA A 343 21.13 0.07 -46.56
CA ALA A 343 20.87 -1.01 -47.51
C ALA A 343 20.88 -0.57 -48.98
N GLY A 344 21.04 0.74 -49.28
CA GLY A 344 21.15 1.24 -50.64
C GLY A 344 19.99 0.88 -51.57
N ASN A 345 18.86 0.42 -51.00
CA ASN A 345 17.67 -0.02 -51.73
C ASN A 345 16.81 1.21 -52.02
N THR A 346 17.19 1.93 -53.08
CA THR A 346 16.49 3.07 -53.68
C THR A 346 15.23 2.63 -54.45
N ALA A 347 14.32 1.91 -53.80
CA ALA A 347 13.05 1.53 -54.41
C ALA A 347 11.92 1.36 -53.37
N ASN A 348 11.54 2.47 -52.71
CA ASN A 348 10.15 2.85 -52.41
C ASN A 348 10.01 3.95 -51.35
N THR A 349 11.10 4.48 -50.80
CA THR A 349 11.09 5.85 -50.26
C THR A 349 11.21 6.82 -51.43
N ARG A 350 10.07 7.11 -52.08
CA ARG A 350 9.95 8.34 -52.88
C ARG A 350 10.27 9.48 -51.92
N ALA A 351 11.46 10.04 -52.02
CA ALA A 351 11.74 11.36 -51.48
C ALA A 351 10.62 12.26 -52.00
N VAL A 352 9.78 12.77 -51.10
CA VAL A 352 8.67 13.64 -51.47
C VAL A 352 9.29 14.92 -52.02
N ALA A 353 9.47 14.98 -53.34
CA ALA A 353 10.33 15.97 -53.97
C ALA A 353 9.66 17.36 -54.03
N SER A 354 8.34 17.40 -53.82
CA SER A 354 7.52 18.60 -53.90
C SER A 354 6.29 18.52 -53.00
N MET A 355 5.73 19.67 -52.65
CA MET A 355 4.48 19.76 -51.89
C MET A 355 3.31 19.09 -52.63
N THR A 356 3.30 19.18 -53.95
CA THR A 356 2.31 18.50 -54.81
C THR A 356 2.35 16.98 -54.63
N GLU A 357 3.54 16.40 -54.55
CA GLU A 357 3.69 14.97 -54.30
C GLU A 357 3.26 14.58 -52.87
N ALA A 358 3.53 15.44 -51.89
CA ALA A 358 3.09 15.25 -50.50
C ALA A 358 1.55 15.20 -50.42
N LEU A 359 0.87 16.15 -51.05
CA LEU A 359 -0.59 16.24 -51.07
C LEU A 359 -1.22 15.07 -51.85
N ARG A 360 -0.62 14.65 -52.96
CA ARG A 360 -1.09 13.47 -53.72
C ARG A 360 -0.99 12.19 -52.89
N LEU A 361 0.13 11.96 -52.21
CA LEU A 361 0.32 10.80 -51.34
C LEU A 361 -0.64 10.85 -50.14
N ALA A 362 -0.84 12.02 -49.55
CA ALA A 362 -1.81 12.18 -48.46
C ALA A 362 -3.24 11.88 -48.94
N GLN A 363 -3.63 12.31 -50.14
CA GLN A 363 -4.95 12.00 -50.72
C GLN A 363 -5.14 10.49 -50.97
N GLU A 364 -4.08 9.78 -51.33
CA GLU A 364 -4.09 8.33 -51.56
C GLU A 364 -4.17 7.52 -50.24
N HIS A 365 -3.50 8.00 -49.18
CA HIS A 365 -3.28 7.24 -47.95
C HIS A 365 -4.04 7.75 -46.71
N CYS A 366 -4.71 8.91 -46.77
CA CYS A 366 -5.47 9.50 -45.66
C CYS A 366 -6.99 9.49 -45.94
N PRO A 367 -7.68 8.34 -45.74
CA PRO A 367 -9.09 8.20 -46.10
C PRO A 367 -10.07 9.00 -45.22
N PHE A 368 -9.63 9.49 -44.06
CA PHE A 368 -10.45 10.28 -43.14
C PHE A 368 -10.29 11.79 -43.34
N LEU A 369 -9.42 12.21 -44.26
CA LEU A 369 -9.24 13.61 -44.64
C LEU A 369 -9.89 13.90 -45.98
N VAL A 370 -10.43 15.11 -46.12
CA VAL A 370 -11.02 15.57 -47.38
C VAL A 370 -10.22 16.75 -47.91
N PHE A 371 -9.65 16.57 -49.11
CA PHE A 371 -8.80 17.56 -49.77
C PHE A 371 -9.63 18.40 -50.75
N HIS A 372 -9.61 19.73 -50.57
CA HIS A 372 -10.27 20.67 -51.47
C HIS A 372 -9.39 20.99 -52.69
N SER A 373 -9.98 21.29 -53.86
CA SER A 373 -9.21 21.60 -55.09
C SER A 373 -8.25 22.78 -54.90
N ARG A 374 -8.71 23.85 -54.23
CA ARG A 374 -7.84 24.99 -53.84
C ARG A 374 -6.59 24.57 -53.05
N ALA A 375 -6.65 23.53 -52.21
CA ALA A 375 -5.50 23.10 -51.43
C ALA A 375 -4.40 22.48 -52.32
N ILE A 376 -4.82 21.81 -53.39
CA ILE A 376 -3.92 21.23 -54.39
C ILE A 376 -3.32 22.34 -55.25
N GLU A 377 -4.16 23.26 -55.75
CA GLU A 377 -3.75 24.43 -56.56
C GLU A 377 -2.77 25.35 -55.78
N SER A 378 -3.05 25.63 -54.51
CA SER A 378 -2.16 26.45 -53.68
C SER A 378 -0.85 25.74 -53.31
N GLY A 379 -0.88 24.40 -53.27
CA GLY A 379 0.29 23.59 -52.93
C GLY A 379 1.37 23.61 -54.01
N GLU A 380 1.00 23.82 -55.28
CA GLU A 380 1.93 23.87 -56.42
C GLU A 380 2.90 25.05 -56.37
N GLY A 381 2.53 26.15 -55.71
CA GLY A 381 3.34 27.38 -55.59
C GLY A 381 4.00 27.59 -54.22
N LEU A 382 3.94 26.62 -53.31
CA LEU A 382 4.32 26.81 -51.91
C LEU A 382 5.84 26.56 -51.69
N GLU A 383 6.64 27.62 -51.47
CA GLU A 383 8.11 27.55 -51.27
C GLU A 383 8.56 27.23 -49.82
N GLY A 384 7.67 26.68 -49.00
CA GLY A 384 7.97 26.16 -47.65
C GLY A 384 6.67 25.88 -46.92
N PRO A 385 6.58 24.95 -45.94
CA PRO A 385 7.56 24.05 -45.27
C PRO A 385 8.05 22.84 -46.10
N GLU A 386 8.95 22.02 -45.51
CA GLU A 386 9.47 20.79 -46.12
C GLU A 386 8.33 19.80 -46.45
N PRO A 387 8.26 19.26 -47.69
CA PRO A 387 7.15 18.40 -48.13
C PRO A 387 6.96 17.12 -47.30
N VAL A 388 8.05 16.48 -46.87
CA VAL A 388 8.02 15.27 -46.03
C VAL A 388 7.37 15.55 -44.67
N SER A 389 7.73 16.67 -44.09
CA SER A 389 7.19 17.19 -42.83
C SER A 389 5.67 17.43 -42.91
N VAL A 390 5.17 17.96 -44.02
CA VAL A 390 3.72 18.17 -44.23
C VAL A 390 2.99 16.85 -44.40
N LEU A 391 3.55 15.89 -45.14
CA LEU A 391 2.97 14.56 -45.27
C LEU A 391 2.84 13.87 -43.91
N GLN A 392 3.84 13.97 -43.03
CA GLN A 392 3.79 13.43 -41.67
C GLN A 392 2.67 14.06 -40.83
N ASP A 393 2.51 15.39 -40.91
CA ASP A 393 1.45 16.09 -40.19
C ASP A 393 0.06 15.70 -40.70
N LEU A 394 -0.11 15.50 -42.01
CA LEU A 394 -1.36 15.04 -42.60
C LEU A 394 -1.71 13.61 -42.18
N VAL A 395 -0.73 12.71 -42.11
CA VAL A 395 -0.94 11.34 -41.60
C VAL A 395 -1.38 11.34 -40.13
N ARG A 396 -0.73 12.14 -39.28
CA ARG A 396 -1.12 12.32 -37.88
C ARG A 396 -2.52 12.92 -37.75
N LEU A 397 -2.85 13.91 -38.59
CA LEU A 397 -4.17 14.52 -38.61
C LEU A 397 -5.25 13.52 -39.06
N ASN A 398 -4.93 12.61 -39.98
CA ASN A 398 -5.83 11.54 -40.41
C ASN A 398 -6.19 10.57 -39.28
N GLU A 399 -5.26 10.29 -38.36
CA GLU A 399 -5.57 9.50 -37.15
C GLU A 399 -6.48 10.25 -36.18
N VAL A 400 -6.26 11.55 -35.99
CA VAL A 400 -7.16 12.41 -35.19
C VAL A 400 -8.56 12.44 -35.82
N ALA A 401 -8.65 12.56 -37.15
CA ALA A 401 -9.91 12.54 -37.88
C ALA A 401 -10.63 11.18 -37.75
N ARG A 402 -9.90 10.06 -37.81
CA ARG A 402 -10.44 8.71 -37.54
C ARG A 402 -11.06 8.64 -36.15
N ALA A 403 -10.31 9.05 -35.12
CA ALA A 403 -10.76 9.00 -33.73
C ALA A 403 -11.94 9.95 -33.45
N TRP A 404 -12.01 11.07 -34.18
CA TRP A 404 -13.16 11.96 -34.15
C TRP A 404 -14.40 11.32 -34.78
N MET A 405 -14.25 10.70 -35.95
CA MET A 405 -15.36 10.03 -36.66
C MET A 405 -15.86 8.78 -35.93
N SER A 406 -15.00 8.05 -35.23
CA SER A 406 -15.38 6.88 -34.44
C SER A 406 -16.04 7.21 -33.10
N GLY A 407 -16.07 8.49 -32.71
CA GLY A 407 -16.59 8.92 -31.40
C GLY A 407 -15.65 8.59 -30.24
N GLU A 408 -14.37 8.25 -30.49
CA GLU A 408 -13.35 8.11 -29.44
C GLU A 408 -13.01 9.47 -28.82
N ILE A 409 -13.13 10.55 -29.61
CA ILE A 409 -12.98 11.94 -29.13
C ILE A 409 -14.39 12.49 -28.80
N THR A 410 -14.91 12.13 -27.63
CA THR A 410 -16.15 12.72 -27.08
C THR A 410 -15.82 13.66 -25.92
N GLY A 411 -16.02 14.96 -26.12
CA GLY A 411 -15.83 15.98 -25.07
C GLY A 411 -14.42 16.57 -24.95
N THR A 412 -13.41 15.95 -25.56
CA THR A 412 -12.06 16.50 -25.67
C THR A 412 -11.99 17.53 -26.81
N SER A 413 -11.49 18.74 -26.56
CA SER A 413 -11.30 19.70 -27.66
C SER A 413 -10.33 19.13 -28.71
N ILE A 414 -10.65 19.25 -30.00
CA ILE A 414 -9.77 18.87 -31.14
C ILE A 414 -8.32 19.31 -30.91
N LYS A 415 -8.15 20.49 -30.32
CA LYS A 415 -6.86 21.09 -29.96
C LYS A 415 -6.01 20.19 -29.06
N LEU A 416 -6.60 19.50 -28.08
CA LEU A 416 -5.86 18.61 -27.19
C LEU A 416 -5.44 17.33 -27.91
N ALA A 417 -6.32 16.75 -28.72
CA ALA A 417 -6.02 15.55 -29.52
C ALA A 417 -4.91 15.82 -30.55
N CYS A 418 -4.95 16.96 -31.23
CA CYS A 418 -3.88 17.40 -32.13
C CYS A 418 -2.55 17.57 -31.38
N ARG A 419 -2.56 18.18 -30.18
CA ARG A 419 -1.33 18.37 -29.37
C ARG A 419 -0.71 17.03 -28.92
N GLN A 420 -1.52 16.05 -28.56
CA GLN A 420 -1.05 14.71 -28.19
C GLN A 420 -0.36 13.98 -29.35
N MET A 421 -0.80 14.25 -30.59
CA MET A 421 -0.16 13.76 -31.81
C MET A 421 1.01 14.64 -32.30
N GLY A 422 1.45 15.61 -31.49
CA GLY A 422 2.56 16.51 -31.83
C GLY A 422 2.25 17.53 -32.94
N LEU A 423 0.97 17.80 -33.21
CA LEU A 423 0.54 18.79 -34.19
C LEU A 423 0.37 20.18 -33.55
N ASP A 424 0.89 21.20 -34.20
CA ASP A 424 0.71 22.60 -33.79
C ASP A 424 -0.61 23.17 -34.33
N PHE A 425 -1.71 22.88 -33.63
CA PHE A 425 -3.07 23.27 -34.02
C PHE A 425 -3.52 24.60 -33.40
N ALA A 426 -4.01 25.51 -34.23
CA ALA A 426 -4.65 26.77 -33.84
C ALA A 426 -6.15 26.75 -34.22
N PRO A 427 -7.06 27.02 -33.26
CA PRO A 427 -8.51 26.96 -33.52
C PRO A 427 -9.03 28.15 -34.33
N ASP A 428 -8.33 29.29 -34.34
CA ASP A 428 -8.75 30.54 -34.99
C ASP A 428 -7.56 31.28 -35.61
N ILE A 429 -7.86 32.16 -36.58
CA ILE A 429 -6.93 33.16 -37.14
C ILE A 429 -6.97 34.49 -36.37
N SER A 430 -5.88 35.26 -36.43
CA SER A 430 -5.82 36.58 -35.77
C SER A 430 -6.77 37.59 -36.41
N ALA A 431 -7.26 38.56 -35.62
CA ALA A 431 -8.16 39.62 -36.11
C ALA A 431 -7.54 40.45 -37.27
N THR A 432 -6.22 40.63 -37.24
CA THR A 432 -5.46 41.32 -38.29
C THR A 432 -5.39 40.48 -39.58
N ALA A 433 -5.18 39.16 -39.47
CA ALA A 433 -5.19 38.26 -40.63
C ALA A 433 -6.59 38.16 -41.24
N ARG A 434 -7.63 38.19 -40.39
CA ARG A 434 -9.04 38.17 -40.80
C ARG A 434 -9.42 39.37 -41.68
N GLN A 435 -8.83 40.55 -41.46
CA GLN A 435 -9.11 41.75 -42.27
C GLN A 435 -8.23 41.87 -43.52
N LYS A 436 -6.98 41.39 -43.47
CA LYS A 436 -5.99 41.64 -44.54
C LYS A 436 -5.93 40.54 -45.60
N TYR A 437 -6.30 39.31 -45.25
CA TYR A 437 -6.19 38.11 -46.09
C TYR A 437 -7.52 37.35 -46.14
N GLU A 438 -8.65 38.06 -46.13
CA GLU A 438 -9.98 37.45 -46.03
C GLU A 438 -10.26 36.43 -47.16
N GLU A 439 -9.83 36.74 -48.38
CA GLU A 439 -10.04 35.89 -49.56
C GLU A 439 -9.32 34.53 -49.48
N ASP A 440 -8.22 34.45 -48.71
CA ASP A 440 -7.40 33.25 -48.56
C ASP A 440 -8.04 32.21 -47.62
N TYR A 441 -8.96 32.65 -46.75
CA TYR A 441 -9.64 31.80 -45.78
C TYR A 441 -11.09 31.46 -46.17
N LEU A 442 -11.61 32.01 -47.26
CA LEU A 442 -12.94 31.69 -47.78
C LEU A 442 -12.84 30.56 -48.79
N ILE A 443 -13.57 29.48 -48.57
CA ILE A 443 -13.66 28.33 -49.49
C ILE A 443 -15.11 28.07 -49.88
N ASP A 444 -15.37 27.75 -51.14
CA ASP A 444 -16.67 27.19 -51.53
C ASP A 444 -16.69 25.70 -51.18
N TRP A 445 -17.48 25.34 -50.17
CA TRP A 445 -17.67 23.97 -49.76
C TRP A 445 -19.12 23.54 -50.00
N ARG A 446 -19.32 22.69 -51.00
CA ARG A 446 -20.64 22.13 -51.37
C ARG A 446 -21.69 23.21 -51.69
N GLY A 447 -21.29 24.28 -52.41
CA GLY A 447 -22.17 25.37 -52.81
C GLY A 447 -22.45 26.39 -51.70
N LYS A 448 -21.65 26.37 -50.63
CA LYS A 448 -21.70 27.33 -49.52
C LYS A 448 -20.33 27.90 -49.28
N ILE A 449 -20.25 29.22 -49.12
CA ILE A 449 -19.01 29.89 -48.72
C ILE A 449 -18.78 29.60 -47.23
N VAL A 450 -17.71 28.88 -46.90
CA VAL A 450 -17.27 28.52 -45.55
C VAL A 450 -15.93 29.19 -45.27
N ARG A 451 -15.74 29.66 -44.03
CA ARG A 451 -14.48 30.25 -43.58
C ARG A 451 -13.62 29.21 -42.86
N ALA A 452 -12.44 28.94 -43.36
CA ALA A 452 -11.49 27.97 -42.82
C ALA A 452 -10.57 28.62 -41.76
N GLU A 453 -11.08 28.83 -40.54
CA GLU A 453 -10.34 29.55 -39.48
C GLU A 453 -9.34 28.66 -38.71
N ALA A 454 -9.65 27.38 -38.52
CA ALA A 454 -8.78 26.43 -37.85
C ALA A 454 -7.66 25.95 -38.77
N HIS A 455 -6.41 25.95 -38.30
CA HIS A 455 -5.24 25.64 -39.11
C HIS A 455 -4.09 24.99 -38.31
N LEU A 456 -3.24 24.25 -39.02
CA LEU A 456 -1.95 23.79 -38.50
C LEU A 456 -0.88 24.85 -38.78
N ARG A 457 -0.14 25.25 -37.75
CA ARG A 457 0.94 26.23 -37.85
C ARG A 457 2.23 25.53 -38.28
N ARG A 458 2.64 25.77 -39.51
CA ARG A 458 3.94 25.36 -40.04
C ARG A 458 4.62 26.58 -40.66
N GLY A 459 5.51 27.20 -39.90
CA GLY A 459 6.36 28.28 -40.41
C GLY A 459 7.61 27.74 -41.09
N ARG A 460 8.29 28.60 -41.85
CA ARG A 460 9.70 28.39 -42.22
C ARG A 460 10.48 28.36 -40.90
N LYS A 461 11.06 27.21 -40.51
CA LYS A 461 12.07 27.20 -39.44
C LYS A 461 13.23 28.07 -39.95
N VAL A 462 13.50 29.18 -39.27
CA VAL A 462 14.70 30.00 -39.48
C VAL A 462 15.90 29.26 -38.90
#